data_AF-A0A7Y3H5M4-F1
#
_entry.id   AF-A0A7Y3H5M4-F1
#
_cell.length_a   1.000
_cell.length_b   1.000
_cell.length_c   1.000
_cell.angle_alpha   90.00
_cell.angle_beta   90.00
_cell.angle_gamma   90.00
#
_symmetry.space_group_name_H-M   'P 1'
#
loop_
_entity.id
_entity.type
_entity.pdbx_description
1 polymer ?
#
loop_
_entity_poly.entity_id
_entity_poly.type
_entity_poly.pdbx_seq_one_letter_code
_entity_poly.pdbx_strand_id
1 'polypeptide(L)'
;VVGHMTDHERIKMFRAFLLSRKQNVELWGYDQNALVENSRFDNQTILELKNDFRKVRAASVSFINALSSEQLLTKGMARDHSITLEQFLISIIGHEMHHVTILKEKYL
;
A
#
# COMPACT_ATOMS: atom_id res chain seq x y z
N VAL A 1 -10.73 5.64 7.11
CA VAL A 1 -9.81 6.06 6.02
C VAL A 1 -8.34 5.89 6.40
N VAL A 2 -7.81 6.54 7.45
CA VAL A 2 -6.37 6.45 7.79
C VAL A 2 -5.91 5.02 8.06
N GLY A 3 -6.64 4.25 8.89
CA GLY A 3 -6.36 2.83 9.11
C GLY A 3 -6.34 2.03 7.80
N HIS A 4 -7.39 2.16 6.99
CA HIS A 4 -7.51 1.56 5.65
C HIS A 4 -6.30 1.87 4.74
N MET A 5 -5.87 3.13 4.65
CA MET A 5 -4.68 3.49 3.87
C MET A 5 -3.42 2.78 4.40
N THR A 6 -3.33 2.63 5.72
CA THR A 6 -2.18 1.98 6.35
C THR A 6 -2.15 0.49 6.03
N ASP A 7 -3.28 -0.21 6.11
CA ASP A 7 -3.38 -1.63 5.72
C ASP A 7 -3.13 -1.84 4.23
N HIS A 8 -3.65 -0.95 3.38
CA HIS A 8 -3.38 -0.95 1.95
C HIS A 8 -1.86 -0.90 1.69
N GLU A 9 -1.15 0.02 2.35
CA GLU A 9 0.29 0.16 2.19
C GLU A 9 1.03 -1.08 2.68
N ARG A 10 0.68 -1.67 3.84
CA ARG A 10 1.30 -2.92 4.31
C ARG A 10 1.16 -4.06 3.31
N ILE A 11 -0.04 -4.28 2.78
CA ILE A 11 -0.30 -5.34 1.81
C ILE A 11 0.52 -5.10 0.53
N LYS A 12 0.51 -3.87 0.04
CA LYS A 12 1.29 -3.48 -1.14
C LYS A 12 2.78 -3.68 -0.91
N MET A 13 3.31 -3.24 0.22
CA MET A 13 4.73 -3.37 0.53
C MET A 13 5.17 -4.82 0.74
N PHE A 14 4.32 -5.65 1.35
CA PHE A 14 4.60 -7.09 1.45
C PHE A 14 4.68 -7.75 0.07
N ARG A 15 3.73 -7.45 -0.83
CA ARG A 15 3.75 -7.95 -2.20
C ARG A 15 4.94 -7.40 -3.00
N ALA A 16 5.28 -6.13 -2.82
CA ALA A 16 6.46 -5.50 -3.41
C ALA A 16 7.76 -6.17 -2.94
N PHE A 17 7.85 -6.52 -1.66
CA PHE A 17 8.97 -7.27 -1.10
C PHE A 17 9.13 -8.62 -1.80
N LEU A 18 8.07 -9.42 -1.90
CA LEU A 18 8.09 -10.71 -2.58
C LEU A 18 8.49 -10.57 -4.05
N LEU A 19 7.87 -9.62 -4.77
CA LEU A 19 8.18 -9.36 -6.17
C LEU A 19 9.64 -8.96 -6.38
N SER A 20 10.19 -8.10 -5.51
CA SER A 20 11.60 -7.67 -5.57
C SER A 20 12.61 -8.81 -5.39
N ARG A 21 12.16 -9.96 -4.90
CA ARG A 21 12.91 -11.21 -4.71
C ARG A 21 12.52 -12.29 -5.72
N LYS A 22 11.89 -11.89 -6.83
CA LYS A 22 11.46 -12.76 -7.94
C LYS A 22 10.55 -13.90 -7.47
N GLN A 23 9.83 -13.71 -6.36
CA GLN A 23 8.86 -14.68 -5.87
C GLN A 23 7.53 -14.51 -6.61
N ASN A 24 6.83 -15.62 -6.86
CA ASN A 24 5.49 -15.56 -7.41
C ASN A 24 4.54 -14.97 -6.38
N VAL A 25 3.84 -13.89 -6.75
CA VAL A 25 2.93 -13.19 -5.87
C VAL A 25 1.79 -12.59 -6.68
N GLU A 26 0.58 -12.71 -6.16
CA GLU A 26 -0.58 -12.07 -6.74
C GLU A 26 -0.60 -10.58 -6.39
N LEU A 27 -0.52 -9.71 -7.41
CA LEU A 27 -0.44 -8.27 -7.21
C LEU A 27 -1.81 -7.58 -7.11
N TRP A 28 -2.89 -8.31 -7.32
CA TRP A 28 -4.25 -7.77 -7.39
C TRP A 28 -5.12 -8.31 -6.25
N GLY A 29 -6.24 -7.64 -6.01
CA GLY A 29 -7.35 -8.17 -5.18
C GLY A 29 -7.05 -8.32 -3.68
N TYR A 30 -7.99 -7.86 -2.87
CA TYR A 30 -8.23 -8.27 -1.50
C TYR A 30 -9.52 -7.58 -1.04
N ASP A 31 -10.20 -8.16 -0.04
CA ASP A 31 -11.43 -7.60 0.48
C ASP A 31 -11.11 -6.50 1.50
N GLN A 32 -11.28 -5.24 1.08
CA GLN A 32 -11.04 -4.07 1.93
C GLN A 32 -12.08 -3.95 3.05
N ASN A 33 -13.32 -4.37 2.80
CA ASN A 33 -14.38 -4.30 3.80
C ASN A 33 -14.12 -5.31 4.90
N ALA A 34 -13.77 -6.56 4.53
CA ALA A 34 -13.41 -7.58 5.51
C ALA A 34 -12.21 -7.15 6.38
N LEU A 35 -11.20 -6.49 5.81
CA LEU A 35 -10.08 -5.96 6.60
C LEU A 35 -10.53 -4.90 7.61
N VAL A 36 -11.37 -3.95 7.18
CA VAL A 36 -11.89 -2.90 8.06
C VAL A 36 -12.81 -3.48 9.14
N GLU A 37 -13.69 -4.41 8.79
CA GLU A 37 -14.60 -5.10 9.73
C GLU A 37 -13.84 -5.89 10.79
N ASN A 38 -12.69 -6.47 10.43
CA ASN A 38 -11.83 -7.21 11.35
C ASN A 38 -10.71 -6.35 11.97
N SER A 39 -10.76 -5.04 11.77
CA SER A 39 -9.85 -4.10 12.39
C SER A 39 -10.33 -3.68 13.78
N ARG A 40 -9.52 -2.88 14.47
CA ARG A 40 -9.90 -2.19 15.71
C ARG A 40 -9.79 -0.67 15.58
N PHE A 41 -9.94 -0.16 14.36
CA PHE A 41 -9.75 1.28 14.09
C PHE A 41 -10.70 2.16 14.91
N ASP A 42 -11.91 1.69 15.19
CA ASP A 42 -12.90 2.42 16.02
C ASP A 42 -12.49 2.53 17.49
N ASN A 43 -11.56 1.69 17.96
CA ASN A 43 -11.01 1.74 19.32
C ASN A 43 -9.71 2.56 19.41
N GLN A 44 -9.27 3.18 18.32
CA GLN A 44 -8.02 3.94 18.26
C GLN A 44 -8.31 5.42 18.05
N THR A 45 -7.51 6.27 18.68
CA THR A 45 -7.52 7.70 18.42
C THR A 45 -6.95 8.00 17.03
N ILE A 46 -7.36 9.12 16.44
CA ILE A 46 -6.77 9.61 15.19
C ILE A 46 -5.24 9.81 15.32
N LEU A 47 -4.75 10.19 16.50
CA LEU A 47 -3.32 10.34 16.74
C LEU A 47 -2.58 9.00 16.64
N GLU A 48 -3.13 7.93 17.21
CA GLU A 48 -2.56 6.58 17.11
C GLU A 48 -2.55 6.09 15.67
N LEU A 49 -3.67 6.23 14.96
CA LEU A 49 -3.77 5.86 13.54
C LEU A 49 -2.77 6.63 12.68
N LYS A 50 -2.64 7.94 12.90
CA LYS A 50 -1.65 8.77 12.19
C LYS A 50 -0.22 8.35 12.49
N ASN A 51 0.09 8.03 13.75
CA ASN A 51 1.43 7.62 14.14
C ASN A 51 1.80 6.26 13.53
N ASP A 52 0.84 5.33 13.47
CA ASP A 52 1.02 4.05 12.81
C ASP A 52 1.25 4.22 11.31
N PHE A 53 0.42 5.01 10.63
CA PHE A 53 0.60 5.36 9.22
C PHE A 53 2.00 5.93 8.93
N ARG A 54 2.48 6.86 9.76
CA ARG A 54 3.82 7.44 9.62
C ARG A 54 4.93 6.39 9.75
N LYS A 55 4.79 5.42 10.65
CA LYS A 55 5.76 4.34 10.84
C LYS A 55 5.79 3.40 9.63
N VAL A 56 4.62 3.03 9.12
CA VAL A 56 4.51 2.22 7.90
C VAL A 56 5.13 2.95 6.72
N ARG A 57 4.78 4.23 6.51
CA ARG A 57 5.37 5.05 5.46
C ARG A 57 6.90 5.12 5.53
N ALA A 58 7.45 5.31 6.72
CA ALA A 58 8.90 5.34 6.91
C ALA A 58 9.54 4.00 6.54
N ALA A 59 8.93 2.87 6.92
CA ALA A 59 9.38 1.54 6.53
C ALA A 59 9.28 1.30 5.02
N SER A 60 8.19 1.73 4.38
CA SER A 60 8.00 1.66 2.93
C SER A 60 9.08 2.40 2.17
N VAL A 61 9.34 3.67 2.55
CA VAL A 61 10.39 4.50 1.94
C VAL A 61 11.76 3.88 2.15
N SER A 62 12.05 3.37 3.35
CA SER A 62 13.30 2.67 3.63
C SER A 62 13.51 1.45 2.73
N PHE A 63 12.46 0.66 2.49
CA PHE A 63 12.54 -0.49 1.58
C PHE A 63 12.74 -0.04 0.13
N ILE A 64 11.98 0.95 -0.34
CA ILE A 64 12.08 1.45 -1.72
C ILE A 64 13.48 1.98 -2.01
N ASN A 65 14.07 2.75 -1.08
CA ASN A 65 15.42 3.28 -1.22
C ASN A 65 16.51 2.19 -1.28
N ALA A 66 16.22 0.98 -0.79
CA ALA A 66 17.14 -0.15 -0.84
C ALA A 66 17.01 -0.98 -2.12
N LEU A 67 16.06 -0.67 -3.01
CA LEU A 67 15.89 -1.36 -4.28
C LEU A 67 16.88 -0.87 -5.33
N SER A 68 17.46 -1.82 -6.07
CA SER A 68 18.24 -1.50 -7.27
C SER A 68 17.35 -1.22 -8.49
N SER A 69 17.90 -0.56 -9.50
CA SER A 69 17.23 -0.33 -10.78
C SER A 69 16.77 -1.63 -11.45
N GLU A 70 17.55 -2.73 -11.35
CA GLU A 70 17.13 -4.04 -11.86
C GLU A 70 15.89 -4.56 -11.13
N GLN A 71 15.86 -4.44 -9.80
CA GLN A 71 14.72 -4.89 -9.01
C GLN A 71 13.45 -4.09 -9.33
N LEU A 72 13.57 -2.77 -9.53
CA LEU A 72 12.45 -1.91 -9.92
C LEU A 72 11.82 -2.33 -11.26
N LEU A 73 12.62 -2.89 -12.17
CA LEU A 73 12.17 -3.41 -13.47
C LEU A 73 11.62 -4.85 -13.39
N THR A 74 11.63 -5.49 -12.21
CA THR A 74 11.09 -6.84 -12.05
C THR A 74 9.60 -6.83 -12.38
N LYS A 75 9.19 -7.74 -13.27
CA LYS A 75 7.80 -7.87 -13.72
C LYS A 75 7.03 -8.85 -12.85
N GLY A 76 5.79 -8.51 -12.55
CA GLY A 76 4.79 -9.41 -11.97
C GLY A 76 3.43 -9.22 -12.62
N MET A 77 2.48 -10.07 -12.26
CA MET A 77 1.15 -10.09 -12.86
C MET A 77 0.10 -9.50 -11.92
N ALA A 78 -0.61 -8.48 -12.41
CA ALA A 78 -1.82 -7.94 -11.80
C ALA A 78 -3.01 -8.31 -12.68
N ARG A 79 -3.69 -9.41 -12.34
CA ARG A 79 -4.62 -10.11 -13.24
C ARG A 79 -3.90 -10.44 -14.55
N ASP A 80 -4.46 -10.00 -15.67
CA ASP A 80 -3.92 -10.24 -17.02
C ASP A 80 -2.88 -9.20 -17.46
N HIS A 81 -2.53 -8.24 -16.59
CA HIS A 81 -1.60 -7.16 -16.92
C HIS A 81 -0.24 -7.41 -16.29
N SER A 82 0.80 -7.45 -17.14
CA SER A 82 2.18 -7.42 -16.68
C SER A 82 2.54 -5.99 -16.27
N ILE A 83 3.01 -5.83 -15.04
CA ILE A 83 3.47 -4.54 -14.50
C ILE A 83 4.86 -4.68 -13.89
N THR A 84 5.64 -3.61 -13.88
CA THR A 84 6.91 -3.56 -13.14
C THR A 84 6.67 -3.31 -11.65
N LEU A 85 7.66 -3.67 -10.82
CA LEU A 85 7.65 -3.34 -9.40
C LEU A 85 7.52 -1.82 -9.18
N GLU A 86 8.18 -1.00 -10.00
CA GLU A 86 8.04 0.45 -9.98
C GLU A 86 6.58 0.90 -10.21
N GLN A 87 5.94 0.42 -11.28
CA GLN A 87 4.53 0.74 -11.56
C GLN A 87 3.60 0.29 -10.42
N PHE A 88 3.90 -0.87 -9.82
CA PHE A 88 3.15 -1.36 -8.67
C PHE A 88 3.32 -0.46 -7.44
N LEU A 89 4.52 0.04 -7.15
CA LEU A 89 4.78 0.99 -6.06
C LEU A 89 4.09 2.34 -6.30
N ILE A 90 4.10 2.86 -7.53
CA ILE A 90 3.40 4.09 -7.91
C ILE A 90 1.88 3.99 -7.64
N SER A 91 1.30 2.79 -7.79
CA SER A 91 -0.13 2.58 -7.52
C SER A 91 -0.55 2.92 -6.07
N ILE A 92 0.39 2.86 -5.11
CA ILE A 92 0.15 3.24 -3.71
C ILE A 92 -0.14 4.74 -3.60
N ILE A 93 0.63 5.57 -4.35
CA ILE A 93 0.46 7.03 -4.38
C ILE A 93 -0.91 7.40 -4.96
N GLY A 94 -1.29 6.77 -6.08
CA GLY A 94 -2.59 6.99 -6.70
C GLY A 94 -3.76 6.66 -5.76
N HIS A 95 -3.64 5.56 -5.00
CA HIS A 95 -4.63 5.19 -3.99
C HIS A 95 -4.75 6.23 -2.86
N GLU A 96 -3.63 6.74 -2.36
CA GLU A 96 -3.64 7.80 -1.33
C GLU A 96 -4.27 9.08 -1.83
N MET A 97 -3.90 9.52 -3.04
CA MET A 97 -4.47 10.72 -3.65
C MET A 97 -5.99 10.63 -3.77
N HIS A 98 -6.50 9.47 -4.18
CA HIS A 98 -7.93 9.22 -4.27
C HIS A 98 -8.64 9.44 -2.92
N HIS A 99 -8.11 8.87 -1.83
CA HIS A 99 -8.70 9.07 -0.49
C HIS A 99 -8.57 10.49 0.03
N VAL A 100 -7.45 11.18 -0.27
CA VAL A 100 -7.29 12.60 0.07
C VAL A 100 -8.35 13.44 -0.65
N THR A 101 -8.61 13.18 -1.93
CA THR A 101 -9.66 13.86 -2.69
C THR A 101 -11.03 13.65 -2.05
N ILE A 102 -11.41 12.40 -1.73
CA ILE A 102 -12.67 12.10 -1.06
C ILE A 102 -12.81 12.85 0.27
N LEU A 103 -11.73 12.87 1.08
CA LEU A 103 -11.75 13.54 2.37
C LEU A 103 -11.95 15.05 2.22
N LYS A 104 -11.31 15.66 1.21
CA LYS A 104 -11.52 17.07 0.89
C LYS A 104 -12.96 17.31 0.46
N GLU A 105 -13.45 16.58 -0.53
CA GLU A 105 -14.79 16.79 -1.10
C GLU A 105 -15.93 16.61 -0.09
N LYS A 106 -15.78 15.74 0.91
CA LYS A 106 -16.86 15.39 1.84
C LYS A 106 -16.78 16.11 3.19
N TYR A 107 -15.62 16.63 3.57
CA TYR A 107 -15.39 17.09 4.94
C TYR A 107 -14.61 18.40 5.06
N LEU A 108 -14.15 19.02 3.96
CA LEU A 108 -13.44 20.30 3.94
C LEU A 108 -14.06 21.25 2.91
#